data_AF-A0A954Z272-F1
#
_entry.id   AF-A0A954Z272-F1
#
_cell.length_a   1.000
_cell.length_b   1.000
_cell.length_c   1.000
_cell.angle_alpha   90.00
_cell.angle_beta   90.00
_cell.angle_gamma   90.00
#
_symmetry.space_group_name_H-M   'P 1'
#
loop_
_entity.id
_entity.type
_entity.pdbx_description
1 polymer ?
#
loop_
_entity_poly.entity_id
_entity_poly.type
_entity_poly.pdbx_seq_one_letter_code
_entity_poly.pdbx_strand_id
1 'polypeptide(L)'
;MTTGHSIRRWIALIGVVAAIAVAVYLVRRARLPDVAKIQQMWKSTGVEYANTDSLTAIRHPHGGQLRLLATAKWGDRLDVFDATSGRFVMRVGKSGAGPGEFRRPNGIVTVRMNTAASSTSAVDRAKIDLRALATTLAVVERDGARVQLLTGDRYAPITIIGA
;
A
#
# COMPACT_ATOMS: atom_id res chain seq x y z
N MET A 1 -32.01 64.99 20.61
CA MET A 1 -32.36 63.58 20.34
C MET A 1 -31.16 62.84 19.74
N THR A 2 -30.21 62.36 20.54
CA THR A 2 -29.03 61.58 20.03
C THR A 2 -28.53 60.49 21.01
N THR A 3 -29.00 60.46 22.25
CA THR A 3 -28.55 59.55 23.31
C THR A 3 -28.93 58.09 23.10
N GLY A 4 -30.06 57.79 22.45
CA GLY A 4 -30.49 56.41 22.16
C GLY A 4 -29.61 55.65 21.15
N HIS A 5 -28.88 56.36 20.29
CA HIS A 5 -28.01 55.75 19.28
C HIS A 5 -26.65 55.31 19.86
N SER A 6 -26.16 55.95 20.93
CA SER A 6 -24.89 55.54 21.55
C SER A 6 -25.06 54.27 22.39
N ILE A 7 -26.16 54.15 23.14
CA ILE A 7 -26.46 52.97 23.98
C ILE A 7 -26.62 51.71 23.13
N ARG A 8 -27.32 51.80 21.99
CA ARG A 8 -27.48 50.67 21.05
C ARG A 8 -26.14 50.21 20.45
N ARG A 9 -25.21 51.13 20.19
CA ARG A 9 -23.84 50.81 19.72
C ARG A 9 -23.03 50.09 20.80
N TRP A 10 -23.14 50.51 22.05
CA TRP A 10 -22.47 49.85 23.18
C TRP A 10 -22.99 48.43 23.44
N ILE A 11 -24.32 48.25 23.38
CA ILE A 11 -24.94 46.91 23.50
C ILE A 11 -24.46 45.99 22.37
N ALA A 12 -24.43 46.48 21.13
CA ALA A 12 -23.93 45.72 19.99
C ALA A 12 -22.44 45.33 20.15
N LEU A 13 -21.59 46.25 20.62
CA LEU A 13 -20.18 45.99 20.86
C LEU A 13 -19.96 44.91 21.93
N ILE A 14 -20.69 44.98 23.05
CA ILE A 14 -20.63 43.97 24.12
C ILE A 14 -21.06 42.60 23.58
N GLY A 15 -22.11 42.55 22.78
CA GLY A 15 -22.57 41.31 22.14
C GLY A 15 -21.51 40.67 21.24
N VAL A 16 -20.81 41.48 20.44
CA VAL A 16 -19.71 41.00 19.58
C VAL A 16 -18.55 40.46 20.40
N VAL A 17 -18.12 41.19 21.44
CA VAL A 17 -17.03 40.75 22.33
C VAL A 17 -17.39 39.44 23.04
N ALA A 18 -18.63 39.32 23.54
CA ALA A 18 -19.11 38.09 24.16
C ALA A 18 -19.14 36.91 23.17
N ALA A 19 -19.63 37.12 21.94
CA ALA A 19 -19.63 36.10 20.90
C ALA A 19 -18.21 35.63 20.53
N ILE A 20 -17.25 36.55 20.43
CA ILE A 20 -15.83 36.23 20.19
C ILE A 20 -15.27 35.42 21.37
N ALA A 21 -15.54 35.84 22.62
CA ALA A 21 -15.08 35.13 23.80
C ALA A 21 -15.63 33.69 23.86
N VAL A 22 -16.90 33.50 23.53
CA VAL A 22 -17.53 32.17 23.43
C VAL A 22 -16.90 31.35 22.30
N ALA A 23 -16.70 31.94 21.12
CA ALA A 23 -16.06 31.25 20.00
C ALA A 23 -14.63 30.79 20.36
N VAL A 24 -13.83 31.66 20.99
CA VAL A 24 -12.49 31.32 21.47
C VAL A 24 -12.55 30.22 22.54
N TYR A 25 -13.51 30.29 23.47
CA TYR A 25 -13.71 29.27 24.48
C TYR A 25 -14.03 27.90 23.87
N LEU A 26 -14.93 27.85 22.88
CA LEU A 26 -15.33 26.62 22.19
C LEU A 26 -14.17 26.04 21.35
N VAL A 27 -13.44 26.86 20.61
CA VAL A 27 -12.28 26.42 19.81
C VAL A 27 -11.18 25.86 20.70
N ARG A 28 -10.89 26.50 21.85
CA ARG A 28 -9.90 25.99 22.82
C ARG A 28 -10.30 24.66 23.46
N ARG A 29 -11.60 24.38 23.53
CA ARG A 29 -12.16 23.13 24.08
C ARG A 29 -12.36 22.04 23.03
N ALA A 30 -12.36 22.40 21.75
CA ALA A 30 -12.40 21.43 20.65
C ALA A 30 -11.13 20.58 20.71
N ARG A 31 -11.26 19.35 21.22
CA ARG A 31 -10.20 18.35 21.11
C ARG A 31 -10.34 17.70 19.74
N LEU A 32 -9.27 17.73 18.95
CA LEU A 32 -9.15 16.78 17.85
C LEU A 32 -9.22 15.36 18.45
N PRO A 33 -9.83 14.39 17.75
CA PRO A 33 -9.78 13.00 18.21
C PRO A 33 -8.31 12.61 18.40
N ASP A 34 -8.04 11.86 19.48
CA ASP A 34 -6.70 11.34 19.72
C ASP A 34 -6.26 10.53 18.50
N VAL A 35 -5.12 10.92 17.92
CA VAL A 35 -4.54 10.16 16.80
C VAL A 35 -4.10 8.82 17.36
N ALA A 36 -4.62 7.73 16.79
CA ALA A 36 -4.25 6.38 17.16
C ALA A 36 -2.72 6.23 17.06
N LYS A 37 -2.06 5.99 18.19
CA LYS A 37 -0.63 5.69 18.21
C LYS A 37 -0.46 4.22 17.82
N ILE A 38 0.09 3.98 16.64
CA ILE A 38 0.46 2.64 16.18
C ILE A 38 1.86 2.32 16.70
N GLN A 39 2.01 1.23 17.44
CA GLN A 39 3.32 0.76 17.89
C GLN A 39 4.11 0.26 16.69
N GLN A 40 5.34 0.78 16.50
CA GLN A 40 6.27 0.22 15.54
C GLN A 40 6.66 -1.19 15.99
N MET A 41 6.40 -2.18 15.13
CA MET A 41 6.73 -3.58 15.42
C MET A 41 8.21 -3.87 15.21
N TRP A 42 8.77 -3.41 14.08
CA TRP A 42 10.16 -3.61 13.71
C TRP A 42 10.59 -2.61 12.64
N LYS A 43 11.91 -2.52 12.42
CA LYS A 43 12.53 -1.87 11.26
C LYS A 43 13.35 -2.93 10.54
N SER A 44 13.30 -2.95 9.20
CA SER A 44 14.01 -3.97 8.43
C SER A 44 15.51 -3.93 8.66
N THR A 45 16.13 -5.11 8.64
CA THR A 45 17.58 -5.31 8.84
C THR A 45 18.13 -6.30 7.81
N GLY A 46 19.44 -6.20 7.51
CA GLY A 46 20.12 -7.11 6.59
C GLY A 46 19.82 -6.88 5.10
N VAL A 47 19.20 -5.76 4.75
CA VAL A 47 18.92 -5.36 3.37
C VAL A 47 19.69 -4.08 3.04
N GLU A 48 20.18 -4.00 1.81
CA GLU A 48 20.77 -2.78 1.26
C GLU A 48 19.66 -1.86 0.73
N TYR A 49 19.69 -0.58 1.14
CA TYR A 49 18.74 0.41 0.65
C TYR A 49 18.84 0.56 -0.87
N ALA A 50 17.75 0.32 -1.56
CA ALA A 50 17.71 0.33 -3.02
C ALA A 50 16.47 1.06 -3.56
N ASN A 51 16.10 2.17 -2.90
CA ASN A 51 14.90 2.95 -3.20
C ASN A 51 13.64 2.07 -3.17
N THR A 52 13.38 1.56 -1.97
CA THR A 52 12.22 0.73 -1.65
C THR A 52 10.96 1.58 -1.65
N ASP A 53 9.93 1.18 -2.41
CA ASP A 53 8.74 2.03 -2.61
C ASP A 53 7.42 1.29 -2.33
N SER A 54 7.00 0.40 -3.24
CA SER A 54 5.72 -0.32 -3.09
C SER A 54 5.91 -1.64 -2.36
N LEU A 55 4.88 -2.07 -1.63
CA LEU A 55 4.90 -3.29 -0.83
C LEU A 55 3.62 -4.10 -0.99
N THR A 56 3.74 -5.41 -0.79
CA THR A 56 2.60 -6.33 -0.65
C THR A 56 2.95 -7.44 0.34
N ALA A 57 1.94 -8.14 0.84
CA ALA A 57 2.13 -9.27 1.74
C ALA A 57 1.46 -10.52 1.18
N ILE A 58 2.14 -11.67 1.33
CA ILE A 58 1.59 -12.97 0.96
C ILE A 58 1.68 -13.95 2.12
N ARG A 59 0.62 -14.73 2.31
CA ARG A 59 0.65 -15.93 3.14
C ARG A 59 0.85 -17.12 2.23
N HIS A 60 1.89 -17.92 2.49
CA HIS A 60 2.12 -19.12 1.70
C HIS A 60 0.99 -20.16 1.93
N PRO A 61 0.49 -20.84 0.89
CA PRO A 61 -0.76 -21.61 0.92
C PRO A 61 -0.84 -22.71 1.99
N HIS A 62 0.29 -23.35 2.33
CA HIS A 62 0.33 -24.47 3.29
C HIS A 62 0.47 -24.01 4.76
N GLY A 63 -0.18 -22.90 5.13
CA GLY A 63 -0.02 -22.30 6.46
C GLY A 63 1.36 -21.68 6.70
N GLY A 64 2.08 -21.40 5.61
CA GLY A 64 3.46 -20.95 5.66
C GLY A 64 3.62 -19.51 6.18
N GLN A 65 4.87 -19.16 6.44
CA GLN A 65 5.31 -17.88 7.02
C GLN A 65 4.76 -16.69 6.22
N LEU A 66 4.30 -15.64 6.88
CA LEU A 66 3.87 -14.40 6.23
C LEU A 66 5.11 -13.70 5.67
N ARG A 67 5.09 -13.38 4.37
CA ARG A 67 6.14 -12.63 3.71
C ARG A 67 5.67 -11.25 3.35
N LEU A 68 6.54 -10.27 3.59
CA LEU A 68 6.40 -8.94 3.04
C LEU A 68 7.36 -8.83 1.85
N LEU A 69 6.87 -8.36 0.72
CA LEU A 69 7.68 -8.09 -0.46
C LEU A 69 7.64 -6.61 -0.75
N ALA A 70 8.77 -6.05 -1.14
CA ALA A 70 8.86 -4.66 -1.56
C ALA A 70 9.63 -4.54 -2.86
N THR A 71 9.22 -3.59 -3.72
CA THR A 71 9.97 -3.23 -4.91
C THR A 71 11.24 -2.49 -4.51
N ALA A 72 12.39 -2.84 -5.10
CA ALA A 72 13.66 -2.17 -4.90
C ALA A 72 14.12 -1.57 -6.23
N LYS A 73 13.73 -0.31 -6.46
CA LYS A 73 13.83 0.38 -7.76
C LYS A 73 15.25 0.47 -8.32
N TRP A 74 16.23 0.78 -7.48
CA TRP A 74 17.63 0.89 -7.91
C TRP A 74 18.34 -0.46 -7.96
N GLY A 75 17.76 -1.47 -7.32
CA GLY A 75 18.29 -2.83 -7.29
C GLY A 75 17.72 -3.76 -8.34
N ASP A 76 16.78 -3.29 -9.17
CA ASP A 76 16.06 -4.06 -10.19
C ASP A 76 15.58 -5.43 -9.69
N ARG A 77 14.96 -5.42 -8.51
CA ARG A 77 14.58 -6.63 -7.79
C ARG A 77 13.39 -6.40 -6.88
N LEU A 78 12.88 -7.48 -6.30
CA LEU A 78 12.06 -7.45 -5.11
C LEU A 78 12.88 -7.89 -3.90
N ASP A 79 12.69 -7.21 -2.77
CA ASP A 79 13.24 -7.64 -1.48
C ASP A 79 12.13 -8.34 -0.68
N VAL A 80 12.43 -9.54 -0.20
CA VAL A 80 11.51 -10.38 0.58
C VAL A 80 11.92 -10.35 2.05
N PHE A 81 10.97 -10.09 2.92
CA PHE A 81 11.15 -10.01 4.36
C PHE A 81 10.25 -11.01 5.07
N ASP A 82 10.73 -11.49 6.22
CA ASP A 82 9.86 -12.10 7.21
C ASP A 82 8.97 -11.02 7.82
N ALA A 83 7.65 -11.15 7.66
CA ALA A 83 6.74 -10.08 8.03
C ALA A 83 6.60 -9.88 9.56
N THR A 84 6.99 -10.87 10.37
CA THR A 84 6.91 -10.80 11.82
C THR A 84 8.14 -10.13 12.43
N SER A 85 9.33 -10.45 11.91
CA SER A 85 10.60 -9.93 12.44
C SER A 85 11.18 -8.75 11.65
N GLY A 86 10.73 -8.53 10.42
CA GLY A 86 11.33 -7.54 9.50
C GLY A 86 12.67 -7.98 8.92
N ARG A 87 13.12 -9.21 9.21
CA ARG A 87 14.41 -9.71 8.73
C ARG A 87 14.37 -9.94 7.23
N PHE A 88 15.39 -9.47 6.53
CA PHE A 88 15.59 -9.79 5.12
C PHE A 88 15.76 -11.30 4.92
N VAL A 89 15.04 -11.84 3.93
CA VAL A 89 15.03 -13.27 3.60
C VAL A 89 15.79 -13.53 2.30
N MET A 90 15.39 -12.87 1.22
CA MET A 90 15.98 -13.09 -0.11
C MET A 90 15.67 -11.96 -1.08
N ARG A 91 16.41 -11.94 -2.18
CA ARG A 91 16.14 -11.12 -3.37
C ARG A 91 15.41 -11.97 -4.41
N VAL A 92 14.49 -11.37 -5.14
CA VAL A 92 13.87 -11.97 -6.31
C VAL A 92 14.16 -11.10 -7.52
N GLY A 93 14.74 -11.73 -8.55
CA GLY A 93 15.09 -11.11 -9.81
C GLY A 93 16.44 -10.39 -9.82
N LYS A 94 16.73 -9.80 -10.98
CA LYS A 94 17.97 -9.10 -11.33
C LYS A 94 17.66 -8.11 -12.47
N SER A 95 18.57 -7.20 -12.77
CA SER A 95 18.45 -6.30 -13.94
C SER A 95 18.29 -7.08 -15.25
N GLY A 96 17.34 -6.67 -16.08
CA GLY A 96 17.13 -7.25 -17.41
C GLY A 96 15.72 -7.03 -17.92
N ALA A 97 15.31 -7.79 -18.95
CA ALA A 97 13.97 -7.67 -19.53
C ALA A 97 13.27 -9.02 -19.74
N GLY A 98 13.96 -10.13 -19.46
CA GLY A 98 13.40 -11.45 -19.53
C GLY A 98 12.51 -11.77 -18.31
N PRO A 99 11.85 -12.94 -18.33
CA PRO A 99 11.03 -13.41 -17.21
C PRO A 99 11.84 -13.46 -15.91
N GLY A 100 11.36 -12.76 -14.88
CA GLY A 100 12.04 -12.63 -13.59
C GLY A 100 13.16 -11.59 -13.56
N GLU A 101 13.43 -10.89 -14.65
CA GLU A 101 14.42 -9.80 -14.71
C GLU A 101 13.72 -8.45 -14.80
N PHE A 102 14.04 -7.50 -13.92
CA PHE A 102 13.29 -6.24 -13.84
C PHE A 102 14.07 -5.07 -14.41
N ARG A 103 13.34 -4.04 -14.84
CA ARG A 103 13.85 -2.67 -14.99
C ARG A 103 13.04 -1.73 -14.11
N ARG A 104 13.64 -1.37 -12.98
CA ARG A 104 13.10 -0.41 -12.01
C ARG A 104 11.66 -0.75 -11.63
N PRO A 105 11.43 -1.89 -10.95
CA PRO A 105 10.10 -2.30 -10.52
C PRO A 105 9.51 -1.21 -9.62
N ASN A 106 8.29 -0.78 -9.90
CA ASN A 106 7.66 0.36 -9.24
C ASN A 106 6.50 -0.09 -8.37
N GLY A 107 5.44 -0.60 -9.00
CA GLY A 107 4.25 -1.11 -8.32
C GLY A 107 4.32 -2.62 -8.10
N ILE A 108 3.72 -3.10 -7.02
CA ILE A 108 3.53 -4.53 -6.76
C ILE A 108 2.17 -4.76 -6.11
N VAL A 109 1.49 -5.83 -6.53
CA VAL A 109 0.24 -6.26 -5.90
C VAL A 109 0.16 -7.78 -5.89
N THR A 110 -0.46 -8.30 -4.84
CA THR A 110 -0.84 -9.71 -4.76
C THR A 110 -2.24 -9.89 -5.33
N VAL A 111 -2.37 -10.81 -6.28
CA VAL A 111 -3.62 -11.19 -6.92
C VAL A 111 -3.80 -12.70 -6.84
N ARG A 112 -5.03 -13.17 -7.03
CA ARG A 112 -5.31 -14.60 -7.20
C ARG A 112 -5.67 -14.85 -8.65
N MET A 113 -4.92 -15.73 -9.31
CA MET A 113 -5.10 -16.00 -10.73
C MET A 113 -5.23 -17.49 -10.97
N ASN A 114 -5.98 -17.85 -12.01
CA ASN A 114 -5.94 -19.20 -12.54
C ASN A 114 -4.67 -19.30 -13.38
N THR A 115 -3.66 -19.99 -12.85
CA THR A 115 -2.37 -20.17 -13.53
C THR A 115 -2.34 -21.43 -14.40
N ALA A 116 -3.37 -22.29 -14.31
CA ALA A 116 -3.53 -23.43 -15.19
C ALA A 116 -4.17 -22.99 -16.52
N ALA A 117 -3.37 -22.98 -17.58
CA ALA A 117 -3.81 -22.65 -18.95
C ALA A 117 -4.68 -23.74 -19.61
N SER A 118 -5.45 -24.53 -18.85
CA SER A 118 -6.15 -25.73 -19.33
C SER A 118 -7.65 -25.71 -19.03
N SER A 119 -8.39 -24.78 -19.63
CA SER A 119 -9.79 -25.04 -19.98
C SER A 119 -10.15 -24.33 -21.29
N THR A 120 -10.34 -25.13 -22.33
CA THR A 120 -10.72 -24.70 -23.69
C THR A 120 -12.24 -24.50 -23.83
N SER A 121 -13.04 -24.80 -22.81
CA SER A 121 -14.50 -24.60 -22.84
C SER A 121 -14.89 -23.25 -22.22
N ALA A 122 -15.69 -22.47 -22.94
CA ALA A 122 -16.27 -21.22 -22.42
C ALA A 122 -17.24 -21.44 -21.25
N VAL A 123 -17.75 -22.68 -21.08
CA VAL A 123 -18.68 -23.07 -20.03
C VAL A 123 -17.95 -23.26 -18.68
N ASP A 124 -16.69 -23.70 -18.69
CA ASP A 124 -15.88 -23.86 -17.46
C ASP A 124 -15.41 -22.51 -16.88
N ARG A 125 -15.24 -21.49 -17.73
CA ARG A 125 -14.85 -20.13 -17.29
C ARG A 125 -15.87 -19.46 -16.37
N ALA A 126 -17.14 -19.86 -16.45
CA ALA A 126 -18.22 -19.28 -15.65
C ALA A 126 -18.23 -19.76 -14.18
N LYS A 127 -17.55 -20.86 -13.85
CA LYS A 127 -17.39 -21.36 -12.48
C LYS A 127 -15.94 -21.18 -12.03
N ILE A 128 -15.59 -19.96 -11.62
CA ILE A 128 -14.28 -19.72 -10.99
C ILE A 128 -14.29 -20.37 -9.60
N ASP A 129 -13.61 -21.51 -9.45
CA ASP A 129 -13.27 -22.01 -8.12
C ASP A 129 -12.19 -21.11 -7.51
N LEU A 130 -12.62 -20.18 -6.65
CA LEU A 130 -11.74 -19.27 -5.95
C LEU A 130 -10.71 -19.99 -5.07
N ARG A 131 -10.95 -21.25 -4.67
CA ARG A 131 -10.00 -22.04 -3.88
C ARG A 131 -8.84 -22.54 -4.73
N ALA A 132 -9.07 -22.79 -6.02
CA ALA A 132 -8.06 -23.28 -6.96
C ALA A 132 -7.13 -22.18 -7.50
N LEU A 133 -7.44 -20.90 -7.27
CA LEU A 133 -6.60 -19.80 -7.77
C LEU A 133 -5.26 -19.73 -7.02
N ALA A 134 -4.15 -19.68 -7.76
CA ALA A 134 -2.83 -19.50 -7.18
C ALA A 134 -2.64 -18.04 -6.73
N THR A 135 -1.90 -17.85 -5.65
CA THR A 135 -1.39 -16.54 -5.24
C THR A 135 -0.30 -16.13 -6.22
N THR A 136 -0.48 -14.96 -6.84
CA THR A 136 0.40 -14.43 -7.89
C THR A 136 0.76 -12.99 -7.55
N LEU A 137 2.02 -12.64 -7.73
CA LEU A 137 2.49 -11.26 -7.69
C LEU A 137 2.40 -10.67 -9.08
N ALA A 138 1.80 -9.50 -9.19
CA ALA A 138 1.90 -8.65 -10.37
C ALA A 138 2.82 -7.48 -10.05
N VAL A 139 3.90 -7.35 -10.80
CA VAL A 139 4.92 -6.31 -10.62
C VAL A 139 4.93 -5.41 -11.84
N VAL A 140 4.65 -4.13 -11.64
CA VAL A 140 4.64 -3.13 -12.70
C VAL A 140 6.00 -2.44 -12.75
N GLU A 141 6.67 -2.51 -13.90
CA GLU A 141 7.91 -1.81 -14.14
C GLU A 141 7.67 -0.32 -14.49
N ARG A 142 8.65 0.56 -14.22
CA ARG A 142 8.47 2.01 -14.40
C ARG A 142 8.15 2.41 -15.84
N ASP A 143 8.51 1.59 -16.82
CA ASP A 143 8.14 1.88 -18.22
C ASP A 143 6.62 1.90 -18.44
N GLY A 144 5.82 1.44 -17.46
CA GLY A 144 4.36 1.44 -17.51
C GLY A 144 3.78 0.51 -18.58
N ALA A 145 4.65 -0.20 -19.30
CA ALA A 145 4.30 -1.11 -20.37
C ALA A 145 4.39 -2.55 -19.90
N ARG A 146 5.35 -2.87 -19.02
CA ARG A 146 5.62 -4.26 -18.62
C ARG A 146 5.10 -4.59 -17.23
N VAL A 147 4.29 -5.65 -17.17
CA VAL A 147 3.84 -6.28 -15.93
C VAL A 147 4.34 -7.70 -15.86
N GLN A 148 5.16 -8.02 -14.87
CA GLN A 148 5.60 -9.39 -14.62
C GLN A 148 4.66 -10.09 -13.66
N LEU A 149 4.32 -11.34 -13.98
CA LEU A 149 3.55 -12.22 -13.12
C LEU A 149 4.47 -13.29 -12.52
N LEU A 150 4.49 -13.41 -11.20
CA LEU A 150 5.33 -14.37 -10.46
C LEU A 150 4.46 -15.18 -9.48
N THR A 151 4.73 -16.48 -9.30
CA THR A 151 3.93 -17.34 -8.42
C THR A 151 4.74 -18.39 -7.67
N GLY A 152 4.08 -19.11 -6.77
CA GLY A 152 4.66 -20.16 -5.95
C GLY A 152 5.60 -19.64 -4.87
N ASP A 153 6.20 -20.57 -4.14
CA ASP A 153 6.96 -20.24 -2.92
C ASP A 153 8.30 -19.54 -3.20
N ARG A 154 8.80 -19.67 -4.43
CA ARG A 154 10.04 -19.03 -4.89
C ARG A 154 9.80 -17.89 -5.87
N TYR A 155 8.54 -17.46 -6.04
CA TYR A 155 8.20 -16.36 -6.94
C TYR A 155 8.71 -16.61 -8.36
N ALA A 156 8.46 -17.81 -8.89
CA ALA A 156 8.88 -18.15 -10.24
C ALA A 156 8.08 -17.31 -11.25
N PRO A 157 8.73 -16.74 -12.28
CA PRO A 157 8.03 -15.97 -13.30
C PRO A 157 7.12 -16.88 -14.13
N ILE A 158 5.89 -16.43 -14.36
CA ILE A 158 4.91 -17.06 -15.24
C ILE A 158 5.04 -16.48 -16.64
N THR A 159 4.92 -15.14 -16.73
CA THR A 159 4.84 -14.42 -18.00
C THR A 159 5.05 -12.92 -17.79
N ILE A 160 5.19 -12.19 -18.89
CA ILE A 160 5.24 -10.72 -18.97
C ILE A 160 4.08 -10.26 -19.84
N ILE A 161 3.33 -9.26 -19.37
CA ILE A 161 2.27 -8.59 -20.12
C ILE A 161 2.82 -7.25 -20.63
N GLY A 162 2.57 -6.93 -21.91
CA GLY A 162 2.89 -5.63 -22.54
C GLY A 162 4.34 -5.48 -23.02
N ALA A 163 4.82 -6.47 -23.78
CA ALA A 163 6.10 -6.42 -24.50
C ALA A 163 6.01 -5.60 -25.79
#